data_AF-X1R1H3-F1
#
_entry.id   AF-X1R1H3-F1
#
_cell.length_a   1.000
_cell.length_b   1.000
_cell.length_c   1.000
_cell.angle_alpha   90.00
_cell.angle_beta   90.00
_cell.angle_gamma   90.00
#
_symmetry.space_group_name_H-M   'P 1'
#
loop_
_entity.id
_entity.type
_entity.pdbx_description
1 polymer ?
#
loop_
_entity_poly.entity_id
_entity_poly.type
_entity_poly.pdbx_seq_one_letter_code
_entity_poly.pdbx_strand_id
1 'polypeptide(L)' 'MINLMAQEIDANQICKYVRTNEDLSSTKVIAVASNLSETQIDALHHKGFDAVISNSADTQQVIKTIEETTAIIY' A
#
# COMPACT_ATOMS: atom_id res chain seq x y z
N MET A 1 1.98 5.69 3.00
CA MET A 1 2.74 4.44 2.72
C MET A 1 3.04 3.75 4.04
N ILE A 2 2.98 2.42 4.13
CA ILE A 2 3.17 1.66 5.37
C ILE A 2 4.22 0.56 5.12
N ASN A 3 5.28 0.52 5.95
CA ASN A 3 6.26 -0.55 5.92
C ASN A 3 5.71 -1.79 6.65
N LEU A 4 5.47 -2.88 5.94
CA LEU A 4 4.92 -4.12 6.52
C LEU A 4 5.97 -4.91 7.32
N MET A 5 7.25 -4.57 7.21
CA MET A 5 8.33 -5.21 7.95
C MET A 5 8.59 -4.55 9.31
N ALA A 6 7.92 -3.44 9.60
CA ALA A 6 7.99 -2.80 10.90
C ALA A 6 7.19 -3.61 11.93
N GLN A 7 7.88 -4.31 12.84
CA GLN A 7 7.27 -5.27 13.77
C GLN A 7 6.24 -4.66 14.73
N GLU A 8 6.31 -3.34 14.97
CA GLU A 8 5.42 -2.62 15.87
C GLU A 8 4.14 -2.10 15.17
N ILE A 9 4.01 -2.32 13.86
CA ILE A 9 2.94 -1.75 13.04
C ILE A 9 2.03 -2.86 12.52
N ASP A 10 0.76 -2.89 12.97
CA ASP A 10 -0.28 -3.68 12.32
C ASP A 10 -0.85 -2.91 11.12
N ALA A 11 -0.23 -3.08 9.97
CA ALA A 11 -0.63 -2.44 8.73
C ALA A 11 -2.05 -2.82 8.29
N ASN A 12 -2.55 -4.01 8.65
CA ASN A 12 -3.91 -4.43 8.29
C ASN A 12 -4.94 -3.63 9.09
N GLN A 13 -4.70 -3.44 10.39
CA GLN A 13 -5.57 -2.61 11.23
C GLN A 13 -5.57 -1.15 10.76
N ILE A 14 -4.40 -0.60 10.40
CA ILE A 14 -4.31 0.77 9.87
C ILE A 14 -5.06 0.89 8.54
N CYS A 15 -4.85 -0.03 7.60
CA CYS A 15 -5.55 -0.02 6.32
C CYS A 15 -7.06 -0.12 6.52
N LYS A 16 -7.52 -1.03 7.38
CA LYS A 16 -8.94 -1.15 7.74
C LYS A 16 -9.47 0.16 8.33
N TYR A 17 -8.77 0.76 9.28
CA TYR A 17 -9.17 2.02 9.90
C TYR A 17 -9.34 3.13 8.86
N VAL A 18 -8.37 3.28 7.94
CA VAL A 18 -8.43 4.26 6.84
C VAL A 18 -9.64 4.00 5.93
N ARG A 19 -9.99 2.73 5.66
CA ARG A 19 -11.14 2.38 4.81
C ARG A 19 -12.49 2.55 5.50
N THR A 20 -12.56 2.38 6.82
CA THR A 20 -13.81 2.49 7.58
C THR A 20 -14.06 3.89 8.13
N ASN A 21 -13.05 4.76 8.14
CA ASN A 21 -13.20 6.15 8.55
C ASN A 21 -13.53 7.00 7.32
N GLU A 22 -14.71 7.62 7.32
CA GLU A 22 -15.23 8.40 6.18
C GLU A 22 -14.28 9.55 5.78
N ASP A 23 -13.72 10.25 6.76
CA ASP A 23 -12.78 11.37 6.54
C ASP A 23 -11.48 10.91 5.87
N LEU A 24 -11.11 9.65 6.05
CA LEU A 24 -9.89 9.05 5.52
C LEU A 24 -10.13 8.17 4.30
N SER A 25 -11.38 7.96 3.92
CA SER A 25 -11.77 7.00 2.87
C SER A 25 -11.12 7.28 1.51
N SER A 26 -10.83 8.56 1.23
CA SER A 26 -10.13 9.04 0.03
C SER A 26 -8.60 8.88 0.08
N THR A 27 -8.04 8.55 1.24
CA THR A 27 -6.60 8.41 1.45
C THR A 27 -6.06 7.16 0.75
N LYS A 28 -5.00 7.33 -0.04
CA LYS A 28 -4.29 6.22 -0.66
C LYS A 28 -3.37 5.50 0.32
N VAL A 29 -3.45 4.18 0.37
CA VAL A 29 -2.68 3.30 1.26
C VAL A 29 -1.82 2.38 0.40
N ILE A 30 -0.52 2.65 0.40
CA ILE A 30 0.48 1.85 -0.30
C ILE A 30 1.24 0.99 0.71
N ALA A 31 1.26 -0.32 0.51
CA ALA A 31 2.07 -1.27 1.27
C ALA A 31 3.50 -1.30 0.73
N VAL A 32 4.48 -1.38 1.62
CA VAL A 32 5.89 -1.54 1.27
C VAL A 32 6.45 -2.75 2.00
N ALA A 33 6.95 -3.74 1.26
CA ALA A 33 7.62 -4.91 1.82
C ALA A 33 8.52 -5.56 0.78
N SER A 34 9.61 -6.21 1.21
CA SER A 34 10.47 -6.96 0.30
C SER A 34 10.02 -8.43 0.17
N ASN A 35 10.34 -9.07 -0.95
CA ASN A 35 10.18 -10.51 -1.18
C ASN A 35 8.72 -11.02 -1.06
N LEU A 36 7.76 -10.23 -1.51
CA LEU A 36 6.37 -10.69 -1.62
C LEU A 36 6.17 -11.53 -2.89
N SER A 37 5.49 -12.66 -2.74
CA SER A 37 4.95 -13.45 -3.86
C SER A 37 3.71 -12.78 -4.46
N GLU A 38 3.35 -13.13 -5.70
CA GLU A 38 2.13 -12.63 -6.35
C GLU A 38 0.87 -12.86 -5.51
N THR A 39 0.74 -14.04 -4.89
CA THR A 39 -0.39 -14.35 -4.00
C THR A 39 -0.45 -13.46 -2.77
N GLN A 40 0.70 -13.06 -2.22
CA GLN A 40 0.74 -12.10 -1.09
C GLN A 40 0.39 -10.69 -1.54
N ILE A 41 0.81 -10.28 -2.75
CA ILE A 41 0.44 -8.99 -3.35
C ILE A 41 -1.07 -8.93 -3.57
N ASP A 42 -1.66 -9.96 -4.17
CA ASP A 42 -3.11 -10.07 -4.36
C ASP A 42 -3.85 -10.02 -3.03
N ALA A 43 -3.36 -10.70 -2.01
CA ALA A 43 -3.95 -10.66 -0.68
C ALA A 43 -3.94 -9.24 -0.08
N LEU A 44 -2.92 -8.42 -0.33
CA LEU A 44 -2.88 -7.02 0.12
C LEU A 44 -3.91 -6.18 -0.64
N HIS A 45 -4.07 -6.37 -1.94
CA HIS A 45 -5.12 -5.69 -2.70
C HIS A 45 -6.53 -6.04 -2.17
N HIS A 46 -6.80 -7.32 -1.90
CA HIS A 46 -8.07 -7.75 -1.30
C HIS A 46 -8.33 -7.15 0.09
N LYS A 47 -7.28 -6.78 0.83
CA LYS A 47 -7.38 -6.10 2.13
C LYS A 47 -7.63 -4.59 2.01
N GLY A 48 -7.58 -4.04 0.80
CA GLY A 48 -7.88 -2.65 0.52
C GLY A 48 -6.64 -1.74 0.38
N PHE A 49 -5.44 -2.30 0.22
CA PHE A 49 -4.28 -1.51 -0.17
C PHE A 49 -4.39 -1.11 -1.65
N ASP A 50 -4.15 0.16 -1.97
CA ASP A 50 -4.25 0.68 -3.34
C ASP A 50 -3.10 0.18 -4.21
N ALA A 51 -1.91 0.04 -3.62
CA ALA A 51 -0.72 -0.44 -4.32
C ALA A 51 0.26 -1.14 -3.37
N VAL A 52 1.17 -1.92 -3.95
CA VAL A 52 2.22 -2.65 -3.24
C VAL A 52 3.57 -2.37 -3.89
N ILE A 53 4.54 -1.96 -3.08
CA ILE A 53 5.95 -1.83 -3.48
C ILE A 53 6.69 -3.05 -2.92
N SER A 54 7.10 -3.95 -3.83
CA SER A 54 7.83 -5.19 -3.51
C SER A 54 9.36 -5.03 -3.47
N ASN A 55 9.88 -3.94 -4.02
CA ASN A 55 11.30 -3.58 -3.99
C ASN A 55 11.45 -2.09 -3.67
N SER A 56 11.63 -1.76 -2.39
CA SER A 56 11.81 -0.37 -1.95
C SER A 56 13.20 0.21 -2.28
N ALA A 57 14.15 -0.61 -2.74
CA ALA A 57 15.47 -0.16 -3.16
C ALA A 57 15.49 0.35 -4.61
N ASP A 58 14.48 -0.02 -5.40
CA ASP A 58 14.29 0.52 -6.76
C ASP A 58 13.49 1.84 -6.69
N THR A 59 14.23 2.94 -6.60
CA THR A 59 13.63 4.29 -6.53
C THR A 59 12.75 4.61 -7.74
N GLN A 60 13.06 4.09 -8.93
CA GLN A 60 12.25 4.33 -10.13
C GLN A 60 10.90 3.63 -10.02
N GLN A 61 10.89 2.37 -9.55
CA GLN A 61 9.66 1.65 -9.28
C GLN A 61 8.82 2.34 -8.20
N VAL A 62 9.45 2.79 -7.11
CA VAL A 62 8.78 3.52 -6.02
C VAL A 62 8.09 4.77 -6.54
N ILE A 63 8.80 5.62 -7.29
CA ILE A 63 8.25 6.85 -7.86
C ILE A 63 7.07 6.54 -8.76
N LYS A 64 7.25 5.60 -9.71
CA LYS A 64 6.21 5.19 -10.65
C LYS A 64 4.95 4.71 -9.92
N THR A 65 5.09 3.87 -8.91
CA THR A 65 3.95 3.37 -8.14
C THR A 65 3.21 4.50 -7.42
N ILE A 66 3.93 5.49 -6.87
CA ILE A 66 3.30 6.65 -6.24
C ILE A 66 2.53 7.48 -7.27
N GLU A 67 3.13 7.76 -8.43
CA GLU A 67 2.50 8.52 -9.51
C GLU A 67 1.22 7.82 -10.00
N GLU A 68 1.28 6.51 -10.28
CA GLU A 68 0.14 5.73 -10.74
C GLU A 68 -0.98 5.66 -9.68
N THR A 69 -0.62 5.54 -8.39
CA THR A 69 -1.60 5.43 -7.30
C THR A 69 -2.30 6.76 -6.99
N THR A 70 -1.60 7.88 -7.23
CA THR A 70 -2.10 9.23 -6.93
C THR A 70 -2.64 9.95 -8.16
N ALA A 71 -2.50 9.37 -9.35
CA ALA A 71 -3.04 9.91 -10.59
C ALA A 71 -4.57 10.06 -10.48
N ILE A 72 -5.04 11.31 -10.64
CA ILE A 72 -6.46 11.62 -10.79
C ILE A 72 -6.75 11.58 -12.29
N ILE A 73 -7.41 10.52 -12.74
CA ILE A 73 -7.89 10.40 -14.13
C ILE A 73 -9.23 11.14 -14.20
N TYR A 74 -9.30 12.18 -15.04
CA TYR A 74 -10.47 13.03 -15.30
C TYR A 74 -11.47 12.38 -16.26
#